data_AF-A0A286KQR3-F1
#
_entry.id   AF-A0A286KQR3-F1
#
_cell.length_a   1.000
_cell.length_b   1.000
_cell.length_c   1.000
_cell.angle_alpha   90.00
_cell.angle_beta   90.00
_cell.angle_gamma   90.00
#
_symmetry.space_group_name_H-M   'P 1'
#
loop_
_entity.id
_entity.type
_entity.pdbx_description
1 polymer ?
#
loop_
_entity_poly.entity_id
_entity_poly.type
_entity_poly.pdbx_seq_one_letter_code
_entity_poly.pdbx_strand_id
1 'polypeptide(L)'
;RRLSALGPGGLTRERAQMEVREVHYSHYGRMCPIKTPEGPNIGLINSLSSYARVNEFGFKYERYRKVDIETNSITDQIDYLTADEEDSYPLAQENSNFD
;
A
#
# COMPACT_ATOMS: atom_id res chain seq x y z
N ARG A 1 0.82 11.95 8.38
CA ARG A 1 1.72 11.27 7.41
C ARG A 1 1.16 11.44 5.99
N ARG A 2 1.36 12.60 5.36
CA ARG A 2 0.87 12.90 3.99
C ARG A 2 1.96 12.62 2.95
N LEU A 3 1.57 12.19 1.77
CA LEU A 3 2.40 11.97 0.60
C LEU A 3 1.90 12.89 -0.52
N SER A 4 2.80 13.60 -1.19
CA SER A 4 2.47 14.50 -2.29
C SER A 4 3.24 14.07 -3.53
N ALA A 5 2.53 13.84 -4.64
CA ALA A 5 3.13 13.67 -5.95
C ALA A 5 3.48 15.03 -6.62
N LEU A 6 3.02 16.14 -6.03
CA LEU A 6 3.28 17.51 -6.47
C LEU A 6 4.56 18.04 -5.82
N GLY A 7 5.39 18.73 -6.60
CA GLY A 7 6.59 19.41 -6.14
C GLY A 7 7.65 19.57 -7.23
N PRO A 8 8.78 20.23 -6.94
CA PRO A 8 9.92 20.29 -7.84
C PRO A 8 10.40 18.87 -8.21
N GLY A 9 10.46 18.55 -9.50
CA GLY A 9 10.79 17.20 -9.99
C GLY A 9 9.63 16.18 -9.91
N GLY A 10 8.49 16.56 -9.36
CA GLY A 10 7.25 15.78 -9.37
C GLY A 10 6.30 16.18 -10.49
N LEU A 11 5.03 15.87 -10.31
CA LEU A 11 3.98 16.20 -11.28
C LEU A 11 3.49 17.63 -11.10
N THR A 12 3.09 18.26 -12.21
CA THR A 12 2.23 19.46 -12.18
C THR A 12 0.77 19.04 -12.29
N ARG A 13 -0.15 19.90 -11.87
CA ARG A 13 -1.58 19.61 -11.88
C ARG A 13 -2.10 19.32 -13.29
N GLU A 14 -1.58 20.02 -14.29
CA GLU A 14 -2.00 19.90 -15.69
C GLU A 14 -1.44 18.63 -16.35
N ARG A 15 -0.33 18.09 -15.84
CA ARG A 15 0.32 16.89 -16.37
C ARG A 15 -0.12 15.60 -15.69
N ALA A 16 -0.82 15.69 -14.57
CA ALA A 16 -1.28 14.53 -13.82
C ALA A 16 -2.55 13.92 -14.44
N GLN A 17 -2.32 12.91 -15.30
CA GLN A 17 -3.35 12.11 -15.96
C GLN A 17 -4.12 11.21 -14.97
N MET A 18 -5.20 10.62 -15.46
CA MET A 18 -6.10 9.76 -14.67
C MET A 18 -5.38 8.54 -14.09
N GLU A 19 -4.48 7.91 -14.86
CA GLU A 19 -3.70 6.73 -14.44
C GLU A 19 -2.88 6.95 -13.16
N VAL A 20 -2.44 8.19 -12.90
CA VAL A 20 -1.65 8.51 -11.69
C VAL A 20 -2.55 8.82 -10.49
N ARG A 21 -3.81 9.17 -10.74
CA ARG A 21 -4.78 9.56 -9.70
C ARG A 21 -5.57 8.37 -9.17
N GLU A 22 -5.69 7.31 -9.97
CA GLU A 22 -6.45 6.12 -9.63
C GLU A 22 -5.80 5.30 -8.50
N VAL A 23 -6.64 4.50 -7.83
CA VAL A 23 -6.17 3.58 -6.79
C VAL A 23 -5.66 2.31 -7.46
N HIS A 24 -4.36 2.05 -7.32
CA HIS A 24 -3.74 0.82 -7.79
C HIS A 24 -3.86 -0.28 -6.73
N TYR A 25 -3.88 -1.56 -7.14
CA TYR A 25 -4.02 -2.69 -6.21
C TYR A 25 -2.89 -2.71 -5.16
N SER A 26 -1.66 -2.38 -5.57
CA SER A 26 -0.49 -2.32 -4.66
C SER A 26 -0.59 -1.23 -3.58
N HIS A 27 -1.59 -0.34 -3.66
CA HIS A 27 -1.87 0.62 -2.60
C HIS A 27 -2.39 -0.06 -1.33
N TYR A 28 -2.90 -1.30 -1.43
CA TYR A 28 -3.42 -2.05 -0.30
C TYR A 28 -2.42 -2.07 0.85
N GLY A 29 -2.87 -1.66 2.02
CA GLY A 29 -2.04 -1.56 3.22
C GLY A 29 -0.92 -0.49 3.19
N ARG A 30 -0.55 0.08 2.03
CA ARG A 30 0.53 1.08 1.91
C ARG A 30 0.03 2.52 1.90
N MET A 31 -1.05 2.79 1.17
CA MET A 31 -1.67 4.11 1.06
C MET A 31 -3.18 4.01 1.31
N CYS A 32 -3.73 5.01 1.99
CA CYS A 32 -5.15 5.06 2.26
C CYS A 32 -5.92 5.42 0.98
N PRO A 33 -6.85 4.58 0.49
CA PRO A 33 -7.59 4.85 -0.74
C PRO A 33 -8.66 5.95 -0.57
N ILE A 34 -9.07 6.22 0.67
CA ILE A 34 -10.15 7.17 0.98
C ILE A 34 -9.58 8.56 1.29
N LYS A 35 -8.44 8.63 1.98
CA LYS A 35 -7.90 9.86 2.57
C LYS A 35 -7.08 10.66 1.55
N THR A 36 -7.76 11.14 0.52
CA THR A 36 -7.32 12.12 -0.48
C THR A 36 -8.23 13.35 -0.42
N PRO A 37 -7.74 14.58 -0.67
CA PRO A 37 -8.62 15.71 -0.85
C PRO A 37 -9.46 15.54 -2.12
N GLU A 38 -10.69 16.01 -2.09
CA GLU A 38 -11.55 16.11 -3.28
C GLU A 38 -11.10 17.27 -4.19
N GLY A 39 -11.60 17.29 -5.43
CA GLY A 39 -11.33 18.36 -6.39
C GLY A 39 -9.99 18.22 -7.11
N PRO A 40 -9.31 19.33 -7.49
CA PRO A 40 -8.16 19.29 -8.40
C PRO A 40 -6.97 18.45 -7.92
N ASN A 41 -6.83 18.24 -6.61
CA ASN A 41 -5.74 17.50 -6.00
C ASN A 41 -6.09 16.03 -5.70
N ILE A 42 -7.27 15.54 -6.12
CA ILE A 42 -7.68 14.15 -5.92
C ILE A 42 -6.67 13.17 -6.53
N GLY A 43 -6.27 12.18 -5.73
CA GLY A 43 -5.27 11.17 -6.09
C GLY A 43 -3.82 11.64 -6.03
N LEU A 44 -3.55 12.95 -5.98
CA LEU A 44 -2.19 13.51 -5.98
C LEU A 44 -1.62 13.74 -4.58
N ILE A 45 -2.51 13.86 -3.60
CA ILE A 45 -2.15 13.98 -2.18
C ILE A 45 -2.82 12.84 -1.44
N ASN A 46 -2.03 11.92 -0.93
CA ASN A 46 -2.51 10.75 -0.21
C ASN A 46 -1.97 10.72 1.22
N SER A 47 -2.44 9.75 1.99
CA SER A 47 -1.95 9.48 3.34
C SER A 47 -1.39 8.07 3.41
N LEU A 48 -0.30 7.88 4.16
CA LEU A 48 0.17 6.54 4.50
C LEU A 48 -0.88 5.81 5.32
N SER A 49 -1.03 4.51 5.07
CA SER A 49 -1.86 3.62 5.86
C SER A 49 -1.31 3.43 7.28
N SER A 50 -2.11 2.81 8.15
CA SER A 50 -1.83 2.71 9.58
C SER A 50 -0.52 1.97 9.89
N TYR A 51 -0.28 0.84 9.23
CA TYR A 51 0.88 -0.02 9.48
C TYR A 51 2.01 0.13 8.46
N ALA A 52 1.76 0.90 7.38
CA ALA A 52 2.73 1.16 6.34
C ALA A 52 4.03 1.78 6.90
N ARG A 53 5.16 1.25 6.45
CA ARG A 53 6.51 1.77 6.72
C ARG A 53 7.22 2.11 5.42
N VAL A 54 8.31 2.87 5.51
CA VAL A 54 9.14 3.27 4.37
C VAL A 54 10.57 2.86 4.69
N ASN A 55 11.27 2.18 3.76
CA ASN A 55 12.71 1.90 3.91
C ASN A 55 13.59 3.11 3.59
N GLU A 56 14.89 2.90 3.76
CA GLU A 56 15.97 3.82 3.37
C GLU A 56 15.96 4.16 1.87
N PHE A 57 15.42 3.28 1.02
CA PHE A 57 15.31 3.50 -0.42
C PHE A 57 14.01 4.20 -0.85
N GLY A 58 13.07 4.48 0.06
CA GLY A 58 11.79 5.13 -0.23
C GLY A 58 10.64 4.21 -0.65
N PHE A 59 10.83 2.90 -0.71
CA PHE A 59 9.77 1.92 -0.92
C PHE A 59 8.89 1.76 0.32
N LYS A 60 7.57 1.64 0.07
CA LYS A 60 6.56 1.41 1.11
C LYS A 60 6.36 -0.09 1.30
N TYR A 61 6.39 -0.53 2.55
CA TYR A 61 6.06 -1.92 2.91
C TYR A 61 4.85 -1.97 3.82
N GLU A 62 4.09 -3.04 3.69
CA GLU A 62 3.02 -3.39 4.60
C GLU A 62 3.34 -4.69 5.33
N ARG A 63 2.75 -4.85 6.52
CA ARG A 63 2.87 -6.05 7.34
C ARG A 63 1.92 -7.16 6.90
N TYR A 64 2.42 -8.39 6.89
CA TYR A 64 1.66 -9.62 6.68
C TYR A 64 1.98 -10.62 7.78
N ARG A 65 1.02 -11.48 8.13
CA ARG A 65 1.28 -12.61 9.04
C ARG A 65 1.64 -13.83 8.20
N LYS A 66 2.67 -14.54 8.63
CA LYS A 66 3.08 -15.78 7.96
C LYS A 66 2.12 -16.89 8.35
N VAL A 67 1.68 -17.66 7.35
CA VAL A 67 0.94 -18.91 7.55
C VAL A 67 1.94 -20.05 7.46
N ASP A 68 1.90 -20.95 8.44
CA ASP A 68 2.66 -22.19 8.41
C ASP A 68 1.91 -23.21 7.55
N ILE A 69 2.57 -23.68 6.49
CA ILE A 69 1.99 -24.61 5.50
C ILE A 69 1.95 -26.04 6.03
N GLU A 70 2.85 -26.40 6.96
CA GLU A 70 2.88 -27.76 7.52
C GLU A 70 1.74 -27.96 8.53
N THR A 71 1.45 -26.93 9.32
CA THR A 71 0.42 -26.98 10.37
C THR A 71 -0.90 -26.32 9.96
N ASN A 72 -0.97 -25.68 8.78
CA ASN A 72 -2.10 -24.88 8.30
C ASN A 72 -2.59 -23.85 9.34
N SER A 73 -1.67 -23.23 10.08
CA SER A 73 -2.00 -22.27 11.15
C SER A 73 -1.37 -20.91 10.90
N ILE A 74 -2.07 -19.84 11.31
CA ILE A 74 -1.48 -18.49 11.38
C ILE A 74 -0.42 -18.46 12.46
N THR A 75 0.76 -17.96 12.12
CA THR A 75 1.82 -17.68 13.10
C THR A 75 1.75 -16.24 13.60
N ASP A 76 2.34 -15.98 14.77
CA ASP A 76 2.53 -14.61 15.28
C ASP A 76 3.68 -13.86 14.60
N GLN A 77 4.38 -14.51 13.65
CA GLN A 77 5.45 -13.86 12.89
C GLN A 77 4.85 -12.85 11.90
N ILE A 78 5.35 -11.62 11.98
CA ILE A 78 4.97 -10.51 11.11
C ILE A 78 6.14 -10.17 10.20
N ASP A 79 5.93 -10.36 8.89
CA ASP A 79 6.90 -9.99 7.86
C ASP A 79 6.42 -8.72 7.14
N TYR A 80 7.35 -7.85 6.75
CA TYR A 80 7.06 -6.63 6.01
C TYR A 80 7.45 -6.82 4.54
N LEU A 81 6.48 -6.68 3.63
CA LEU A 81 6.67 -6.97 2.21
C LEU A 81 6.51 -5.71 1.34
N THR A 82 7.37 -5.57 0.34
CA THR A 82 7.18 -4.66 -0.81
C THR A 82 5.98 -5.08 -1.65
N ALA A 83 5.55 -4.18 -2.55
CA ALA A 83 4.58 -4.54 -3.57
C ALA A 83 5.08 -5.69 -4.46
N ASP A 84 6.37 -5.68 -4.82
CA ASP A 84 6.96 -6.71 -5.70
C ASP A 84 7.07 -8.08 -5.00
N GLU A 85 7.44 -8.09 -3.72
CA GLU A 85 7.47 -9.34 -2.93
C GLU A 85 6.07 -9.88 -2.68
N GLU A 86 5.10 -9.01 -2.39
CA GLU A 86 3.70 -9.40 -2.15
C GLU A 86 3.11 -10.19 -3.32
N ASP A 87 3.38 -9.78 -4.56
CA ASP A 87 2.90 -10.45 -5.78
C ASP A 87 3.41 -11.90 -5.92
N SER A 88 4.44 -12.28 -5.17
CA SER A 88 4.99 -13.65 -5.17
C SER A 88 4.24 -14.61 -4.24
N TYR A 89 3.30 -14.13 -3.43
CA TYR A 89 2.60 -14.94 -2.43
C TYR A 89 1.09 -14.93 -2.62
N PRO A 90 0.40 -16.08 -2.45
CA PRO A 90 -1.05 -16.08 -2.28
C PRO A 90 -1.41 -15.47 -0.91
N LEU A 91 -2.31 -14.49 -0.91
CA LEU A 91 -2.74 -13.79 0.31
C LEU A 91 -4.16 -14.22 0.69
N ALA A 92 -4.36 -14.46 1.98
CA ALA A 92 -5.67 -14.64 2.57
C ALA A 92 -6.12 -13.36 3.28
N GLN A 93 -7.43 -13.13 3.35
CA GLN A 93 -7.98 -12.01 4.09
C GLN A 93 -7.93 -12.30 5.60
N GLU A 94 -7.81 -11.25 6.41
CA GLU A 94 -7.72 -11.40 7.87
C GLU A 94 -8.94 -12.09 8.51
N ASN A 95 -10.11 -11.98 7.89
CA ASN A 95 -11.35 -12.60 8.33
C ASN A 95 -11.65 -13.95 7.65
N SER A 96 -10.71 -14.51 6.89
CA SER A 96 -10.88 -15.82 6.27
C SER A 96 -10.92 -16.90 7.34
N ASN A 97 -11.89 -17.81 7.23
CA ASN A 97 -11.96 -18.99 8.10
C ASN A 97 -10.92 -20.02 7.65
N PHE A 98 -10.32 -20.71 8.63
CA PHE A 98 -9.56 -21.93 8.39
C PHE A 98 -10.57 -23.07 8.37
N ASP A 99 -11.10 -23.37 7.17
CA ASP A 99 -11.89 -24.58 6.94
C ASP A 99 -10.96 -25.77 6.61
#